data_AF-E0XRR6-F1
#
_entry.id   AF-E0XRR6-F1
#
_cell.length_a   1.000
_cell.length_b   1.000
_cell.length_c   1.000
_cell.angle_alpha   90.00
_cell.angle_beta   90.00
_cell.angle_gamma   90.00
#
_symmetry.space_group_name_H-M   'P 1'
#
loop_
_entity.id
_entity.type
_entity.pdbx_description
1 polymer ?
#
loop_
_entity_poly.entity_id
_entity_poly.type
_entity_poly.pdbx_seq_one_letter_code
_entity_poly.pdbx_strand_id
1 'polypeptide(L)'
;MKLLENIFAIALVAFLAYVGIDFNAKEDVPVKPKTPTFSQFMTCETGENWSNVNVMMDEWNDMNVNGMSFALGHRVYEGGDATDNQVLWQLFWDSKQKADTFWNAGPTDEFKAWADRHRSVMHCDGEGRRNYDVDLPRPQNKQGDWDGDTVLVSVAYQCKFTTTDEDGVVSPMEDKEEGKRQMRALYSEFMDYVDEQDKNASWHVWSKTGKRGPYNFGVYTHSGENPEEFMEYDFYWMNYYETDEEARGRLAAWVETGADLQAKFDEFSTCEESLIYSDSYVLYPDLNDE
;
A
#
# COMPACT_ATOMS: atom_id res chain seq x y z
N MET A 1 43.22 -4.20 79.89
CA MET A 1 42.79 -3.13 78.97
C MET A 1 41.85 -3.77 77.96
N LYS A 2 40.61 -3.30 77.91
CA LYS A 2 39.54 -3.81 77.04
C LYS A 2 39.83 -3.54 75.56
N LEU A 3 39.51 -4.49 74.69
CA LEU A 3 38.94 -4.31 73.34
C LEU A 3 38.60 -5.73 72.82
N LEU A 4 37.37 -6.25 73.04
CA LEU A 4 36.18 -6.12 72.14
C LEU A 4 36.52 -6.59 70.72
N GLU A 5 36.20 -7.83 70.31
CA GLU A 5 34.88 -8.34 69.85
C GLU A 5 34.36 -7.72 68.53
N ASN A 6 33.78 -8.61 67.71
CA ASN A 6 32.96 -8.43 66.50
C ASN A 6 33.68 -8.53 65.14
N ILE A 7 33.54 -9.63 64.38
CA ILE A 7 32.33 -10.29 63.81
C ILE A 7 31.70 -9.44 62.69
N PHE A 8 31.81 -10.00 61.48
CA PHE A 8 30.88 -9.91 60.35
C PHE A 8 29.93 -8.70 60.30
N ALA A 9 30.18 -7.81 59.33
CA ALA A 9 29.11 -7.18 58.56
C ALA A 9 29.70 -6.63 57.25
N ILE A 10 29.67 -7.45 56.20
CA ILE A 10 29.73 -6.95 54.81
C ILE A 10 28.44 -6.16 54.62
N ALA A 11 28.54 -4.84 54.68
CA ALA A 11 27.45 -3.94 54.32
C ALA A 11 27.27 -3.98 52.80
N LEU A 12 26.42 -4.89 52.34
CA LEU A 12 25.88 -4.91 50.99
C LEU A 12 24.93 -3.72 50.89
N VAL A 13 25.44 -2.58 50.43
CA VAL A 13 24.60 -1.43 50.05
C VAL A 13 23.88 -1.82 48.77
N ALA A 14 22.73 -2.48 48.92
CA ALA A 14 21.76 -2.65 47.85
C ALA A 14 21.21 -1.27 47.52
N PHE A 15 21.70 -0.69 46.42
CA PHE A 15 21.08 0.45 45.77
C PHE A 15 19.76 -0.05 45.17
N LEU A 16 18.70 -0.08 45.98
CA LEU A 16 17.33 -0.23 45.49
C LEU A 16 17.00 1.03 44.71
N ALA A 17 17.36 1.03 43.42
CA ALA A 17 16.75 1.92 42.45
C ALA A 17 15.24 1.64 42.52
N TYR A 18 14.51 2.64 42.99
CA TYR A 18 13.06 2.68 42.97
C TYR A 18 12.62 2.82 41.51
N VAL A 19 12.73 1.73 40.74
CA VAL A 19 12.02 1.61 39.48
C VAL A 19 10.59 1.30 39.89
N GLY A 20 9.74 2.32 39.86
CA GLY A 20 8.31 2.11 39.83
C GLY A 20 8.00 1.38 38.52
N ILE A 21 8.12 0.05 38.54
CA ILE A 21 7.56 -0.80 37.50
C ILE A 21 6.07 -0.71 37.71
N ASP A 22 5.41 0.11 36.91
CA ASP A 22 3.96 0.13 36.84
C ASP A 22 3.52 -1.20 36.22
N PHE A 23 3.14 -2.16 37.06
CA PHE A 23 2.58 -3.44 36.61
C PHE A 23 1.19 -3.28 35.94
N ASN A 24 0.67 -2.05 35.84
CA ASN A 24 -0.52 -1.69 35.07
C ASN A 24 -0.23 -0.91 33.78
N ALA A 25 1.04 -0.78 33.37
CA ALA A 25 1.33 -0.40 31.99
C ALA A 25 0.74 -1.50 31.10
N LYS A 26 -0.46 -1.24 30.53
CA LYS A 26 -0.94 -2.02 29.39
C LYS A 26 0.17 -1.92 28.36
N GLU A 27 0.67 -3.06 27.88
CA GLU A 27 1.41 -3.03 26.63
C GLU A 27 0.54 -2.28 25.63
N ASP A 28 1.06 -1.20 25.06
CA ASP A 28 0.46 -0.56 23.90
C ASP A 28 0.44 -1.65 22.83
N VAL A 29 -0.72 -2.30 22.69
CA VAL A 29 -0.94 -3.23 21.60
C VAL A 29 -1.00 -2.33 20.37
N PRO A 30 -0.04 -2.44 19.43
CA PRO A 30 -0.08 -1.61 18.23
C PRO A 30 -1.43 -1.81 17.56
N VAL A 31 -2.20 -0.73 17.37
CA VAL A 31 -3.45 -0.77 16.64
C VAL A 31 -3.11 -1.26 15.24
N LYS A 32 -3.59 -2.46 14.87
CA LYS A 32 -3.36 -2.98 13.53
C LYS A 32 -4.23 -2.17 12.57
N PRO A 33 -3.66 -1.59 11.50
CA PRO A 33 -4.47 -0.91 10.49
C PRO A 33 -5.48 -1.89 9.93
N LYS A 34 -6.74 -1.46 9.90
CA LYS A 34 -7.82 -2.23 9.28
C LYS A 34 -7.53 -2.35 7.78
N THR A 35 -7.83 -3.49 7.18
CA THR A 35 -7.72 -3.63 5.72
C THR A 35 -8.66 -2.61 5.06
N PRO A 36 -8.14 -1.66 4.27
CA PRO A 36 -8.97 -0.67 3.61
C PRO A 36 -9.87 -1.34 2.57
N THR A 37 -11.04 -0.74 2.36
CA THR A 37 -11.99 -1.18 1.31
C THR A 37 -12.22 -0.09 0.27
N PHE A 38 -11.63 1.08 0.48
CA PHE A 38 -11.81 2.25 -0.38
C PHE A 38 -10.50 3.01 -0.49
N SER A 39 -10.20 3.51 -1.67
CA SER A 39 -9.03 4.33 -1.92
C SER A 39 -9.35 5.52 -2.82
N GLN A 40 -8.61 6.60 -2.63
CA GLN A 40 -8.71 7.78 -3.46
C GLN A 40 -7.35 8.18 -4.01
N PHE A 41 -7.29 8.52 -5.29
CA PHE A 41 -6.10 9.09 -5.91
C PHE A 41 -6.29 10.58 -6.18
N MET A 42 -5.32 11.39 -5.79
CA MET A 42 -5.18 12.79 -6.18
C MET A 42 -3.95 12.94 -7.05
N THR A 43 -4.06 13.75 -8.11
CA THR A 43 -2.86 14.20 -8.82
C THR A 43 -2.31 15.41 -8.09
N CYS A 44 -1.00 15.44 -7.87
CA CYS A 44 -0.34 16.53 -7.21
C CYS A 44 0.82 17.06 -8.05
N GLU A 45 0.99 18.38 -8.05
CA GLU A 45 2.12 19.04 -8.68
C GLU A 45 3.21 19.30 -7.65
N THR A 46 4.45 18.94 -8.00
CA THR A 46 5.63 19.24 -7.18
C THR A 46 5.96 20.74 -7.25
N GLY A 47 6.23 21.36 -6.10
CA GLY A 47 6.59 22.77 -6.00
C GLY A 47 8.10 23.01 -5.96
N GLU A 48 8.49 24.29 -5.84
CA GLU A 48 9.89 24.73 -5.82
C GLU A 48 10.71 24.16 -4.65
N ASN A 49 10.05 23.77 -3.55
CA ASN A 49 10.67 23.20 -2.36
C ASN A 49 10.48 21.68 -2.25
N TRP A 50 10.29 20.98 -3.38
CA TRP A 50 10.15 19.51 -3.40
C TRP A 50 11.25 18.76 -2.63
N SER A 51 12.46 19.31 -2.52
CA SER A 51 13.53 18.73 -1.69
C SER A 51 13.16 18.50 -0.23
N ASN A 52 12.10 19.15 0.27
CA ASN A 52 11.60 19.01 1.63
C ASN A 52 10.42 18.01 1.75
N VAL A 53 10.14 17.22 0.71
CA VAL A 53 9.03 16.23 0.71
C VAL A 53 9.09 15.25 1.88
N ASN A 54 10.30 14.81 2.27
CA ASN A 54 10.45 13.90 3.40
C ASN A 54 9.98 14.55 4.71
N VAL A 55 10.25 15.85 4.91
CA VAL A 55 9.77 16.58 6.10
C VAL A 55 8.25 16.71 6.08
N MET A 56 7.66 16.99 4.91
CA MET A 56 6.21 17.04 4.75
C MET A 56 5.56 15.68 5.05
N MET A 57 6.18 14.58 4.60
CA MET A 57 5.73 13.20 4.82
C MET A 57 5.88 12.77 6.29
N ASP A 58 6.99 13.11 6.94
CA ASP A 58 7.19 12.85 8.38
C ASP A 58 6.12 13.56 9.21
N GLU A 59 5.88 14.85 8.96
CA GLU A 59 4.80 15.59 9.64
C GLU A 59 3.40 15.04 9.32
N TRP A 60 3.21 14.42 8.15
CA TRP A 60 1.93 13.79 7.80
C TRP A 60 1.71 12.51 8.60
N ASN A 61 2.76 11.72 8.84
CA ASN A 61 2.68 10.50 9.65
C ASN A 61 2.32 10.81 11.12
N ASP A 62 2.60 12.02 11.60
CA ASP A 62 2.22 12.44 12.96
C ASP A 62 0.75 12.94 13.05
N MET A 63 0.04 13.08 11.93
CA MET A 63 -1.35 13.56 11.94
C MET A 63 -2.33 12.45 12.28
N ASN A 64 -3.30 12.75 13.16
CA ASN A 64 -4.43 11.86 13.41
C ASN A 64 -5.53 12.07 12.36
N VAL A 65 -5.78 11.04 11.55
CA VAL A 65 -6.82 11.06 10.52
C VAL A 65 -7.79 9.88 10.73
N ASN A 66 -8.92 10.16 11.38
CA ASN A 66 -9.91 9.15 11.71
C ASN A 66 -10.42 8.39 10.46
N GLY A 67 -10.30 7.06 10.49
CA GLY A 67 -10.81 6.16 9.47
C GLY A 67 -9.94 6.03 8.22
N MET A 68 -8.75 6.65 8.22
CA MET A 68 -7.69 6.40 7.23
C MET A 68 -6.80 5.27 7.73
N SER A 69 -6.51 4.30 6.86
CA SER A 69 -5.67 3.15 7.20
C SER A 69 -4.18 3.45 6.93
N PHE A 70 -3.87 4.04 5.76
CA PHE A 70 -2.54 4.50 5.35
C PHE A 70 -2.64 5.36 4.07
N ALA A 71 -1.53 5.89 3.58
CA ALA A 71 -1.43 6.53 2.27
C ALA A 71 -0.19 6.05 1.50
N LEU A 72 -0.21 6.21 0.18
CA LEU A 72 0.93 6.00 -0.70
C LEU A 72 1.19 7.25 -1.55
N GLY A 73 2.42 7.73 -1.59
CA GLY A 73 2.87 8.74 -2.56
C GLY A 73 3.59 8.09 -3.73
N HIS A 74 3.01 8.11 -4.93
CA HIS A 74 3.55 7.46 -6.13
C HIS A 74 4.28 8.45 -7.03
N ARG A 75 5.54 8.16 -7.34
CA ARG A 75 6.30 8.83 -8.38
C ARG A 75 6.44 7.91 -9.58
N VAL A 76 5.65 8.16 -10.61
CA VAL A 76 5.70 7.40 -11.87
C VAL A 76 7.02 7.71 -12.58
N TYR A 77 7.70 6.67 -13.05
CA TYR A 77 8.96 6.80 -13.80
C TYR A 77 8.93 6.10 -15.17
N GLU A 78 7.92 5.28 -15.44
CA GLU A 78 7.72 4.59 -16.72
C GLU A 78 6.21 4.37 -16.95
N GLY A 79 5.75 4.64 -18.18
CA GLY A 79 4.34 4.51 -18.55
C GLY A 79 3.42 5.59 -17.96
N GLY A 80 2.13 5.49 -18.29
CA GLY A 80 1.09 6.42 -17.84
C GLY A 80 1.23 7.84 -18.38
N ASP A 81 0.35 8.74 -17.90
CA ASP A 81 0.27 10.13 -18.35
C ASP A 81 0.83 11.15 -17.35
N ALA A 82 1.41 10.69 -16.24
CA ALA A 82 2.00 11.57 -15.24
C ALA A 82 3.25 12.26 -15.80
N THR A 83 3.32 13.58 -15.71
CA THR A 83 4.49 14.35 -16.11
C THR A 83 5.59 14.32 -15.04
N ASP A 84 6.82 14.72 -15.39
CA ASP A 84 7.98 14.72 -14.48
C ASP A 84 7.77 15.53 -13.18
N ASN A 85 6.85 16.49 -13.18
CA ASN A 85 6.48 17.34 -12.05
C ASN A 85 5.17 16.91 -11.37
N GLN A 86 4.64 15.74 -11.71
CA GLN A 86 3.44 15.18 -11.11
C GLN A 86 3.76 13.95 -10.26
N VAL A 87 3.06 13.85 -9.14
CA VAL A 87 3.03 12.66 -8.29
C VAL A 87 1.57 12.31 -7.99
N LEU A 88 1.30 11.04 -7.72
CA LEU A 88 -0.05 10.61 -7.35
C LEU A 88 -0.09 10.37 -5.84
N TRP A 89 -0.98 11.04 -5.15
CA TRP A 89 -1.21 10.81 -3.73
C TRP A 89 -2.43 9.90 -3.56
N GLN A 90 -2.18 8.70 -3.05
CA GLN A 90 -3.20 7.69 -2.81
C GLN A 90 -3.54 7.62 -1.32
N LEU A 91 -4.82 7.76 -0.99
CA LEU A 91 -5.35 7.64 0.36
C LEU A 91 -6.08 6.31 0.49
N PHE A 92 -5.84 5.56 1.56
CA PHE A 92 -6.58 4.34 1.87
C PHE A 92 -7.46 4.54 3.09
N TRP A 93 -8.74 4.26 2.91
CA TRP A 93 -9.76 4.45 3.94
C TRP A 93 -10.35 3.11 4.33
N ASP A 94 -10.74 3.00 5.60
CA ASP A 94 -11.46 1.84 6.11
C ASP A 94 -12.74 1.56 5.32
N SER A 95 -13.37 2.63 4.81
CA SER A 95 -14.55 2.57 3.95
C SER A 95 -14.79 3.90 3.24
N LYS A 96 -15.60 3.87 2.18
CA LYS A 96 -16.09 5.08 1.51
C LYS A 96 -16.78 6.05 2.48
N GLN A 97 -17.58 5.54 3.42
CA GLN A 97 -18.29 6.37 4.40
C GLN A 97 -17.33 7.20 5.27
N LYS A 98 -16.17 6.63 5.65
CA LYS A 98 -15.15 7.34 6.43
C LYS A 98 -14.50 8.45 5.60
N ALA A 99 -14.16 8.16 4.35
CA ALA A 99 -13.66 9.17 3.41
C ALA A 99 -14.67 10.31 3.22
N ASP A 100 -15.93 9.99 2.94
CA ASP A 100 -17.00 10.97 2.77
C ASP A 100 -17.18 11.82 4.04
N THR A 101 -17.11 11.21 5.22
CA THR A 101 -17.21 11.93 6.50
C THR A 101 -16.06 12.90 6.69
N PHE A 102 -14.83 12.47 6.42
CA PHE A 102 -13.64 13.32 6.49
C PHE A 102 -13.76 14.53 5.56
N TRP A 103 -14.11 14.31 4.29
CA TRP A 103 -14.22 15.40 3.32
C TRP A 103 -15.41 16.33 3.59
N ASN A 104 -16.55 15.81 4.07
CA ASN A 104 -17.71 16.63 4.41
C ASN A 104 -17.50 17.48 5.68
N ALA A 105 -16.71 16.99 6.64
CA ALA A 105 -16.32 17.77 7.81
C ALA A 105 -15.38 18.94 7.43
N GLY A 106 -14.67 18.79 6.32
CA GLY A 106 -13.60 19.68 5.89
C GLY A 106 -12.30 19.43 6.67
N PRO A 107 -11.19 20.02 6.22
CA PRO A 107 -9.90 19.83 6.87
C PRO A 107 -9.91 20.39 8.30
N THR A 108 -9.28 19.66 9.23
CA THR A 108 -9.03 20.16 10.59
C THR A 108 -8.11 21.37 10.54
N ASP A 109 -8.08 22.18 11.60
CA ASP A 109 -7.16 23.33 11.65
C ASP A 109 -5.69 22.90 11.62
N GLU A 110 -5.38 21.74 12.19
CA GLU A 110 -4.08 21.08 12.07
C GLU A 110 -3.75 20.75 10.61
N PHE A 111 -4.67 20.10 9.88
CA PHE A 111 -4.47 19.77 8.47
C PHE A 111 -4.32 21.03 7.61
N LYS A 112 -5.12 22.08 7.84
CA LYS A 112 -4.97 23.37 7.14
C LYS A 112 -3.59 23.97 7.39
N ALA A 113 -3.14 23.98 8.64
CA ALA A 113 -1.84 24.50 9.00
C ALA A 113 -0.71 23.69 8.35
N TRP A 114 -0.82 22.36 8.31
CA TRP A 114 0.12 21.49 7.60
C TRP A 114 0.13 21.80 6.09
N ALA A 115 -1.05 21.85 5.45
CA ALA A 115 -1.17 22.12 4.03
C ALA A 115 -0.64 23.51 3.65
N ASP A 116 -0.87 24.53 4.48
CA ASP A 116 -0.34 25.88 4.25
C ASP A 116 1.18 25.96 4.41
N ARG A 117 1.76 25.25 5.39
CA ARG A 117 3.23 25.17 5.55
C ARG A 117 3.90 24.50 4.36
N HIS A 118 3.30 23.42 3.85
CA HIS A 118 3.89 22.57 2.80
C HIS A 118 3.40 22.89 1.39
N ARG A 119 2.64 23.98 1.21
CA ARG A 119 2.12 24.41 -0.10
C ARG A 119 3.21 24.61 -1.17
N SER A 120 4.43 24.97 -0.76
CA SER A 120 5.58 25.12 -1.67
C SER A 120 6.30 23.81 -2.00
N VAL A 121 5.99 22.73 -1.28
CA VAL A 121 6.51 21.37 -1.51
C VAL A 121 5.66 20.68 -2.56
N MET A 122 4.33 20.68 -2.38
CA MET A 122 3.40 19.99 -3.27
C MET A 122 1.98 20.56 -3.15
N HIS A 123 1.24 20.56 -4.25
CA HIS A 123 -0.18 20.91 -4.28
C HIS A 123 -1.00 19.83 -4.96
N CYS A 124 -2.01 19.29 -4.28
CA CYS A 124 -2.86 18.22 -4.80
C CYS A 124 -4.23 18.73 -5.24
N ASP A 125 -4.70 18.22 -6.37
CA ASP A 125 -6.08 18.41 -6.81
C ASP A 125 -7.03 17.54 -5.99
N GLY A 126 -7.65 18.18 -4.99
CA GLY A 126 -8.69 17.56 -4.19
C GLY A 126 -10.03 17.44 -4.92
N GLU A 127 -10.38 18.36 -5.81
CA GLU A 127 -11.68 18.31 -6.49
C GLU A 127 -11.70 17.20 -7.54
N GLY A 128 -10.61 17.00 -8.26
CA GLY A 128 -10.37 15.90 -9.20
C GLY A 128 -10.01 14.55 -8.56
N ARG A 129 -10.32 14.34 -7.26
CA ARG A 129 -10.11 13.06 -6.58
C ARG A 129 -10.80 11.92 -7.32
N ARG A 130 -10.04 10.87 -7.60
CA ARG A 130 -10.56 9.62 -8.17
C ARG A 130 -10.87 8.62 -7.06
N ASN A 131 -12.06 8.01 -7.07
CA ASN A 131 -12.60 7.11 -6.06
C ASN A 131 -12.62 5.66 -6.56
N TYR A 132 -12.09 4.76 -5.73
CA TYR A 132 -12.01 3.33 -6.03
C TYR A 132 -12.42 2.47 -4.85
N ASP A 133 -13.20 1.43 -5.11
CA ASP A 133 -13.34 0.30 -4.20
C ASP A 133 -12.10 -0.58 -4.37
N VAL A 134 -11.56 -1.05 -3.25
CA VAL A 134 -10.28 -1.77 -3.22
C VAL A 134 -10.45 -3.16 -2.65
N ASP A 135 -9.96 -4.15 -3.39
CA ASP A 135 -9.69 -5.48 -2.88
C ASP A 135 -8.17 -5.61 -2.65
N LEU A 136 -7.74 -5.99 -1.44
CA LEU A 136 -6.36 -6.37 -1.10
C LEU A 136 -6.33 -7.85 -0.69
N PRO A 137 -6.29 -8.80 -1.64
CA PRO A 137 -6.64 -10.19 -1.35
C PRO A 137 -5.56 -10.95 -0.59
N ARG A 138 -4.29 -10.54 -0.73
CA ARG A 138 -3.16 -11.26 -0.12
C ARG A 138 -3.04 -10.91 1.37
N PRO A 139 -3.21 -11.88 2.29
CA PRO A 139 -3.18 -11.59 3.72
C PRO A 139 -1.77 -11.21 4.17
N GLN A 140 -1.67 -10.33 5.17
CA GLN A 140 -0.39 -9.74 5.61
C GLN A 140 0.68 -10.80 5.95
N ASN A 141 0.30 -11.91 6.58
CA ASN A 141 1.22 -13.00 6.93
C ASN A 141 1.75 -13.80 5.73
N LYS A 142 1.27 -13.53 4.52
CA LYS A 142 1.71 -14.12 3.25
C LYS A 142 2.48 -13.12 2.38
N GLN A 143 2.53 -11.85 2.76
CA GLN A 143 3.19 -10.83 1.92
C GLN A 143 4.72 -10.91 1.95
N GLY A 144 5.31 -11.66 2.88
CA GLY A 144 6.75 -11.66 3.08
C GLY A 144 7.18 -10.58 4.07
N ASP A 145 8.49 -10.53 4.34
CA ASP A 145 9.08 -9.51 5.20
C ASP A 145 9.51 -8.35 4.30
N TRP A 146 8.97 -7.16 4.55
CA TRP A 146 9.39 -5.92 3.90
C TRP A 146 10.57 -5.35 4.69
N ASP A 147 11.71 -5.02 4.05
CA ASP A 147 12.95 -4.60 4.75
C ASP A 147 12.87 -3.19 5.41
N GLY A 148 11.66 -2.70 5.67
CA GLY A 148 11.42 -1.54 6.53
C GLY A 148 11.62 -0.19 5.85
N ASP A 149 12.00 -0.17 4.58
CA ASP A 149 11.98 1.06 3.79
C ASP A 149 10.53 1.47 3.54
N THR A 150 10.25 2.77 3.67
CA THR A 150 8.96 3.35 3.30
C THR A 150 8.74 3.32 1.79
N VAL A 151 9.63 2.75 0.99
CA VAL A 151 9.57 2.77 -0.48
C VAL A 151 9.34 1.35 -0.99
N LEU A 152 8.39 1.22 -1.91
CA LEU A 152 8.13 0.01 -2.68
C LEU A 152 7.97 0.37 -4.16
N VAL A 153 8.07 -0.61 -5.05
CA VAL A 153 7.73 -0.44 -6.47
C VAL A 153 6.29 -0.87 -6.69
N SER A 154 5.49 0.01 -7.29
CA SER A 154 4.15 -0.32 -7.78
C SER A 154 4.16 -0.48 -9.28
N VAL A 155 3.50 -1.53 -9.76
CA VAL A 155 3.29 -1.78 -11.19
C VAL A 155 1.79 -1.92 -11.43
N ALA A 156 1.21 -0.98 -12.16
CA ALA A 156 -0.22 -0.96 -12.44
C ALA A 156 -0.54 -1.36 -13.89
N TYR A 157 -1.58 -2.16 -14.02
CA TYR A 157 -2.24 -2.54 -15.25
C TYR A 157 -3.55 -1.78 -15.36
N GLN A 158 -3.85 -1.29 -16.55
CA GLN A 158 -5.12 -0.64 -16.87
C GLN A 158 -5.96 -1.64 -17.65
N CYS A 159 -7.11 -2.03 -17.10
CA CYS A 159 -7.85 -3.20 -17.58
C CYS A 159 -9.32 -2.88 -17.85
N LYS A 160 -9.88 -3.56 -18.85
CA LYS A 160 -11.29 -3.55 -19.22
C LYS A 160 -11.86 -4.95 -19.00
N PHE A 161 -13.07 -5.04 -18.47
CA PHE A 161 -13.85 -6.27 -18.47
C PHE A 161 -14.37 -6.53 -19.88
N THR A 162 -14.13 -7.73 -20.37
CA THR A 162 -14.43 -8.17 -21.73
C THR A 162 -15.11 -9.52 -21.73
N THR A 163 -15.75 -9.86 -22.85
CA THR A 163 -16.24 -11.21 -23.13
C THR A 163 -15.79 -11.62 -24.51
N THR A 164 -15.53 -12.91 -24.68
CA THR A 164 -15.12 -13.50 -25.95
C THR A 164 -16.25 -14.41 -26.44
N ASP A 165 -16.78 -14.13 -27.63
CA ASP A 165 -17.84 -14.95 -28.21
C ASP A 165 -17.31 -16.26 -28.84
N GLU A 166 -18.23 -17.09 -29.36
CA GLU A 166 -17.89 -18.38 -29.97
C GLU A 166 -16.95 -18.26 -31.19
N ASP A 167 -16.95 -17.11 -31.86
CA ASP A 167 -16.09 -16.82 -33.01
C ASP A 167 -14.73 -16.23 -32.59
N GLY A 168 -14.50 -16.05 -31.29
CA GLY A 168 -13.26 -15.49 -30.73
C GLY A 168 -13.21 -13.96 -30.74
N VAL A 169 -14.35 -13.28 -30.94
CA VAL A 169 -14.41 -11.83 -30.94
C VAL A 169 -14.49 -11.32 -29.51
N VAL A 170 -13.50 -10.52 -29.12
CA VAL A 170 -13.45 -9.85 -27.82
C VAL A 170 -14.26 -8.56 -27.88
N SER A 171 -15.20 -8.39 -26.94
CA SER A 171 -16.04 -7.21 -26.82
C SER A 171 -16.14 -6.72 -25.37
N PRO A 172 -16.41 -5.43 -25.11
CA PRO A 172 -16.60 -4.94 -23.75
C PRO A 172 -17.75 -5.67 -23.04
N MET A 173 -17.52 -6.09 -21.81
CA MET A 173 -18.54 -6.73 -20.98
C MET A 173 -19.58 -5.69 -20.53
N GLU A 174 -20.87 -5.94 -20.78
CA GLU A 174 -21.96 -5.05 -20.33
C GLU A 174 -22.20 -5.15 -18.81
N ASP A 175 -22.25 -6.37 -18.26
CA ASP A 175 -22.41 -6.58 -16.81
C ASP A 175 -21.05 -6.53 -16.09
N LYS A 176 -20.62 -5.32 -15.72
CA LYS A 176 -19.37 -5.11 -14.96
C LYS A 176 -19.35 -5.81 -13.61
N GLU A 177 -20.50 -6.10 -13.01
CA GLU A 177 -20.56 -6.85 -11.75
C GLU A 177 -20.24 -8.34 -11.96
N GLU A 178 -20.53 -8.90 -13.15
CA GLU A 178 -20.06 -10.23 -13.52
C GLU A 178 -18.53 -10.26 -13.65
N GLY A 179 -17.94 -9.27 -14.32
CA GLY A 179 -16.48 -9.15 -14.44
C GLY A 179 -15.80 -9.10 -13.07
N LYS A 180 -16.35 -8.29 -12.13
CA LYS A 180 -15.87 -8.24 -10.75
C LYS A 180 -15.99 -9.60 -10.02
N ARG A 181 -17.09 -10.34 -10.23
CA ARG A 181 -17.27 -11.69 -9.63
C ARG A 181 -16.24 -12.68 -10.16
N GLN A 182 -16.01 -12.71 -11.47
CA GLN A 182 -15.04 -13.61 -12.10
C GLN A 182 -13.60 -13.28 -11.64
N MET A 183 -13.25 -11.99 -11.61
CA MET A 183 -11.97 -11.51 -11.09
C MET A 183 -11.71 -11.96 -9.64
N ARG A 184 -12.69 -11.77 -8.75
CA ARG A 184 -12.58 -12.19 -7.34
C ARG A 184 -12.47 -13.70 -7.18
N ALA A 185 -13.10 -14.47 -8.06
CA ALA A 185 -13.00 -15.93 -8.05
C ALA A 185 -11.57 -16.41 -8.36
N LEU A 186 -10.78 -15.67 -9.15
CA LEU A 186 -9.40 -16.01 -9.47
C LEU A 186 -8.36 -15.62 -8.42
N TYR A 187 -8.69 -14.78 -7.44
CA TYR A 187 -7.71 -14.34 -6.45
C TYR A 187 -7.00 -15.50 -5.74
N SER A 188 -7.73 -16.55 -5.38
CA SER A 188 -7.12 -17.71 -4.70
C SER A 188 -6.12 -18.43 -5.60
N GLU A 189 -6.46 -18.63 -6.89
CA GLU A 189 -5.58 -19.32 -7.84
C GLU A 189 -4.33 -18.49 -8.14
N PHE A 190 -4.48 -17.16 -8.27
CA PHE A 190 -3.36 -16.26 -8.42
C PHE A 190 -2.44 -16.27 -7.20
N MET A 191 -3.00 -16.26 -5.99
CA MET A 191 -2.21 -16.37 -4.77
C MET A 191 -1.48 -17.72 -4.66
N ASP A 192 -2.11 -18.83 -5.05
CA ASP A 192 -1.48 -20.15 -5.07
C ASP A 192 -0.32 -20.20 -6.07
N TYR A 193 -0.51 -19.61 -7.26
CA TYR A 193 0.57 -19.44 -8.24
C TYR A 193 1.74 -18.65 -7.65
N VAL A 194 1.48 -17.49 -7.04
CA VAL A 194 2.53 -16.65 -6.41
C VAL A 194 3.27 -17.43 -5.31
N ASP A 195 2.54 -18.12 -4.44
CA ASP A 195 3.12 -18.91 -3.35
C ASP A 195 4.02 -20.05 -3.89
N GLU A 196 3.67 -20.65 -5.03
CA GLU A 196 4.49 -21.67 -5.68
C GLU A 196 5.73 -21.07 -6.36
N GLN A 197 5.56 -19.93 -7.02
CA GLN A 197 6.67 -19.17 -7.59
C GLN A 197 7.70 -18.74 -6.54
N ASP A 198 7.25 -18.34 -5.36
CA ASP A 198 8.13 -17.93 -4.27
C ASP A 198 8.92 -19.11 -3.68
N LYS A 199 8.36 -20.33 -3.71
CA LYS A 199 9.10 -21.55 -3.32
C LYS A 199 10.15 -21.97 -4.35
N ASN A 200 9.89 -21.77 -5.63
CA ASN A 200 10.70 -22.31 -6.73
C ASN A 200 11.81 -21.35 -7.22
N ALA A 201 11.96 -20.19 -6.60
CA ALA A 201 12.97 -19.20 -6.99
C ALA A 201 14.41 -19.74 -6.81
N SER A 202 15.07 -20.04 -7.92
CA SER A 202 16.31 -20.84 -8.02
C SER A 202 17.62 -20.09 -7.71
N TRP A 203 17.59 -18.80 -7.36
CA TRP A 203 18.78 -18.02 -7.01
C TRP A 203 19.32 -18.31 -5.58
N HIS A 204 18.70 -19.25 -4.87
CA HIS A 204 18.88 -19.47 -3.43
C HIS A 204 19.79 -20.64 -3.02
N VAL A 205 20.75 -21.06 -3.86
CA VAL A 205 21.67 -22.15 -3.46
C VAL A 205 22.52 -21.81 -2.23
N TRP A 206 22.71 -20.53 -1.88
CA TRP A 206 23.59 -20.11 -0.77
C TRP A 206 22.95 -19.17 0.27
N SER A 207 21.69 -18.77 0.11
CA SER A 207 21.00 -17.92 1.10
C SER A 207 20.21 -18.78 2.08
N LYS A 208 20.39 -18.52 3.39
CA LYS A 208 19.57 -19.12 4.45
C LYS A 208 18.17 -18.50 4.56
N THR A 209 17.87 -17.44 3.79
CA THR A 209 16.56 -16.74 3.78
C THR A 209 15.76 -16.90 2.49
N GLY A 210 16.33 -17.48 1.43
CA GLY A 210 15.62 -18.45 0.56
C GLY A 210 14.38 -18.03 -0.24
N LYS A 211 13.87 -16.80 -0.17
CA LYS A 211 12.58 -16.40 -0.76
C LYS A 211 12.73 -15.28 -1.79
N ARG A 212 11.86 -15.26 -2.81
CA ARG A 212 11.59 -14.00 -3.55
C ARG A 212 11.15 -12.94 -2.54
N GLY A 213 11.43 -11.67 -2.85
CA GLY A 213 11.14 -10.54 -1.98
C GLY A 213 9.66 -10.44 -1.61
N PRO A 214 9.31 -9.54 -0.69
CA PRO A 214 7.93 -9.36 -0.31
C PRO A 214 7.07 -8.97 -1.53
N TYR A 215 5.82 -9.42 -1.53
CA TYR A 215 4.89 -9.20 -2.63
C TYR A 215 3.48 -9.00 -2.09
N ASN A 216 2.80 -8.01 -2.66
CA ASN A 216 1.37 -7.80 -2.47
C ASN A 216 0.72 -7.37 -3.80
N PHE A 217 -0.59 -7.43 -3.88
CA PHE A 217 -1.34 -6.85 -4.99
C PHE A 217 -2.67 -6.30 -4.51
N GLY A 218 -3.17 -5.31 -5.24
CA GLY A 218 -4.47 -4.71 -5.02
C GLY A 218 -5.22 -4.55 -6.33
N VAL A 219 -6.54 -4.58 -6.23
CA VAL A 219 -7.44 -4.40 -7.36
C VAL A 219 -8.37 -3.23 -7.07
N TYR A 220 -8.44 -2.30 -8.02
CA TYR A 220 -9.09 -1.00 -7.87
C TYR A 220 -10.20 -0.88 -8.90
N THR A 221 -11.45 -0.90 -8.44
CA THR A 221 -12.61 -0.70 -9.33
C THR A 221 -13.24 0.65 -9.04
N HIS A 222 -13.76 1.33 -10.06
CA HIS A 222 -14.36 2.65 -9.90
C HIS A 222 -15.53 2.62 -8.89
N SER A 223 -15.50 3.55 -7.93
CA SER A 223 -16.53 3.73 -6.91
C SER A 223 -17.27 5.05 -7.16
N GLY A 224 -18.26 4.97 -8.06
CA GLY A 224 -18.94 6.13 -8.63
C GLY A 224 -18.18 6.74 -9.81
N GLU A 225 -18.53 7.98 -10.14
CA GLU A 225 -17.93 8.71 -11.26
C GLU A 225 -16.51 9.18 -10.91
N ASN A 226 -15.63 9.12 -11.90
CA ASN A 226 -14.31 9.73 -11.92
C ASN A 226 -14.20 10.65 -13.14
N PRO A 227 -13.18 11.52 -13.24
CA PRO A 227 -12.95 12.29 -14.46
C PRO A 227 -12.88 11.36 -15.68
N GLU A 228 -13.43 11.83 -16.81
CA GLU A 228 -13.70 11.03 -18.02
C GLU A 228 -12.46 10.27 -18.51
N GLU A 229 -11.29 10.90 -18.44
CA GLU A 229 -10.01 10.34 -18.82
C GLU A 229 -9.61 9.08 -18.01
N PHE A 230 -10.14 8.91 -16.80
CA PHE A 230 -9.85 7.73 -15.95
C PHE A 230 -10.92 6.64 -16.07
N MET A 231 -12.08 6.97 -16.65
CA MET A 231 -13.21 6.05 -16.84
C MET A 231 -13.07 5.21 -18.11
N GLU A 232 -11.98 5.38 -18.87
CA GLU A 232 -11.69 4.52 -20.02
C GLU A 232 -11.53 3.05 -19.61
N TYR A 233 -10.97 2.79 -18.43
CA TYR A 233 -10.73 1.45 -17.91
C TYR A 233 -11.80 1.07 -16.90
N ASP A 234 -12.03 -0.23 -16.72
CA ASP A 234 -13.01 -0.72 -15.74
C ASP A 234 -12.38 -0.94 -14.36
N PHE A 235 -11.10 -1.31 -14.35
CA PHE A 235 -10.33 -1.54 -13.12
C PHE A 235 -8.83 -1.40 -13.35
N TYR A 236 -8.11 -1.26 -12.24
CA TYR A 236 -6.66 -1.29 -12.22
C TYR A 236 -6.21 -2.48 -11.37
N TRP A 237 -5.31 -3.29 -11.91
CA TRP A 237 -4.60 -4.31 -11.14
C TRP A 237 -3.23 -3.75 -10.80
N MET A 238 -2.87 -3.68 -9.51
CA MET A 238 -1.60 -3.11 -9.08
C MET A 238 -0.82 -4.12 -8.25
N ASN A 239 0.38 -4.43 -8.71
CA ASN A 239 1.33 -5.26 -8.00
C ASN A 239 2.32 -4.39 -7.21
N TYR A 240 2.72 -4.88 -6.05
CA TYR A 240 3.67 -4.24 -5.15
C TYR A 240 4.87 -5.14 -4.94
N TYR A 241 6.06 -4.60 -5.17
CA TYR A 241 7.35 -5.28 -5.06
C TYR A 241 8.30 -4.45 -4.21
N GLU A 242 9.36 -5.07 -3.68
CA GLU A 242 10.40 -4.35 -2.97
C GLU A 242 11.27 -3.52 -3.91
N THR A 243 11.58 -4.07 -5.09
CA THR A 243 12.49 -3.44 -6.06
C THR A 243 12.00 -3.58 -7.50
N ASP A 244 12.47 -2.70 -8.38
CA ASP A 244 12.19 -2.77 -9.83
C ASP A 244 12.80 -4.03 -10.46
N GLU A 245 13.98 -4.45 -10.00
CA GLU A 245 14.61 -5.71 -10.44
C GLU A 245 13.70 -6.92 -10.14
N GLU A 246 13.13 -6.96 -8.93
CA GLU A 246 12.16 -8.00 -8.58
C GLU A 246 10.89 -7.91 -9.42
N ALA A 247 10.34 -6.70 -9.61
CA ALA A 247 9.14 -6.47 -10.41
C ALA A 247 9.33 -7.04 -11.82
N ARG A 248 10.40 -6.63 -12.52
CA ARG A 248 10.72 -7.10 -13.87
C ARG A 248 11.00 -8.60 -13.91
N GLY A 249 11.72 -9.13 -12.92
CA GLY A 249 12.02 -10.55 -12.83
C GLY A 249 10.76 -11.42 -12.65
N ARG A 250 9.80 -10.97 -11.83
CA ARG A 250 8.51 -11.67 -11.64
C ARG A 250 7.61 -11.57 -12.87
N LEU A 251 7.59 -10.42 -13.54
CA LEU A 251 6.85 -10.23 -14.79
C LEU A 251 7.39 -11.11 -15.92
N ALA A 252 8.71 -11.21 -16.06
CA ALA A 252 9.33 -12.12 -17.02
C ALA A 252 8.98 -13.60 -16.72
N ALA A 253 9.01 -14.00 -15.44
CA ALA A 253 8.61 -15.35 -15.03
C ALA A 253 7.12 -15.64 -15.29
N TRP A 254 6.24 -14.63 -15.15
CA TRP A 254 4.83 -14.75 -15.50
C TRP A 254 4.62 -15.12 -16.97
N VAL A 255 5.36 -14.50 -17.89
CA VAL A 255 5.30 -14.83 -19.33
C VAL A 255 5.65 -16.31 -19.58
N GLU A 256 6.62 -16.84 -18.84
CA GLU A 256 7.08 -18.23 -19.00
C GLU A 256 6.20 -19.27 -18.31
N THR A 257 5.56 -18.91 -17.19
CA THR A 257 4.95 -19.91 -16.27
C THR A 257 3.50 -19.63 -15.88
N GLY A 258 2.97 -18.46 -16.20
CA GLY A 258 1.62 -18.02 -15.84
C GLY A 258 0.55 -18.29 -16.90
N ALA A 259 0.90 -18.88 -18.04
CA ALA A 259 0.02 -18.97 -19.22
C ALA A 259 -1.37 -19.57 -18.93
N ASP A 260 -1.45 -20.64 -18.13
CA ASP A 260 -2.73 -21.28 -17.79
C ASP A 260 -3.65 -20.34 -16.99
N LEU A 261 -3.08 -19.52 -16.10
CA LEU A 261 -3.83 -18.57 -15.30
C LEU A 261 -4.13 -17.29 -16.10
N GLN A 262 -3.20 -16.84 -16.96
CA GLN A 262 -3.42 -15.75 -17.90
C GLN A 262 -4.63 -16.05 -18.80
N ALA A 263 -4.73 -17.28 -19.33
CA ALA A 263 -5.87 -17.69 -20.14
C ALA A 263 -7.22 -17.52 -19.41
N LYS A 264 -7.25 -17.75 -18.10
CA LYS A 264 -8.45 -17.51 -17.28
C LYS A 264 -8.75 -16.03 -17.07
N PHE A 265 -7.72 -15.18 -16.95
CA PHE A 265 -7.92 -13.73 -16.92
C PHE A 265 -8.44 -13.20 -18.25
N ASP A 266 -7.96 -13.77 -19.36
CA ASP A 266 -8.34 -13.38 -20.72
C ASP A 266 -9.80 -13.76 -21.05
N GLU A 267 -10.42 -14.68 -20.30
CA GLU A 267 -11.85 -15.00 -20.44
C GLU A 267 -12.77 -13.82 -20.09
N PHE A 268 -12.32 -12.91 -19.20
CA PHE A 268 -13.18 -11.85 -18.66
C PHE A 268 -12.55 -10.46 -18.68
N SER A 269 -11.28 -10.34 -19.05
CA SER A 269 -10.59 -9.07 -19.05
C SER A 269 -9.52 -8.97 -20.13
N THR A 270 -9.28 -7.75 -20.60
CA THR A 270 -8.08 -7.38 -21.35
C THR A 270 -7.41 -6.19 -20.67
N CYS A 271 -6.08 -6.21 -20.57
CA CYS A 271 -5.31 -5.10 -20.02
C CYS A 271 -4.37 -4.50 -21.08
N GLU A 272 -4.03 -3.23 -20.91
CA GLU A 272 -3.00 -2.57 -21.73
C GLU A 272 -1.65 -3.26 -21.55
N GLU A 273 -0.90 -3.36 -22.65
CA GLU A 273 0.48 -3.88 -22.61
C GLU A 273 1.45 -2.89 -21.94
N SER A 274 1.15 -1.59 -22.03
CA SER A 274 1.96 -0.55 -21.41
C SER A 274 1.66 -0.47 -19.92
N LEU A 275 2.56 -1.01 -19.11
CA LEU A 275 2.49 -0.97 -17.65
C LEU A 275 2.92 0.40 -17.12
N ILE A 276 2.36 0.79 -15.98
CA ILE A 276 2.77 1.99 -15.25
C ILE A 276 3.64 1.56 -14.08
N TYR A 277 4.87 2.05 -14.02
CA TYR A 277 5.79 1.81 -12.92
C TYR A 277 5.98 3.07 -12.08
N SER A 278 5.93 2.91 -10.76
CA SER A 278 6.21 4.00 -9.82
C SER A 278 7.00 3.54 -8.61
N ASP A 279 7.79 4.45 -8.07
CA ASP A 279 8.30 4.37 -6.70
C ASP A 279 7.23 4.92 -5.77
N SER A 280 6.87 4.15 -4.75
CA SER A 280 5.70 4.42 -3.91
C SER A 280 6.10 4.50 -2.45
N TYR A 281 5.86 5.65 -1.86
CA TYR A 281 6.20 5.94 -0.47
C TYR A 281 5.01 5.65 0.44
N VAL A 282 5.16 4.68 1.33
CA VAL A 282 4.17 4.27 2.33
C VAL A 282 4.20 5.22 3.52
N LEU A 283 3.03 5.74 3.85
CA LEU A 283 2.80 6.69 4.92
C LEU A 283 1.72 6.14 5.86
N TYR A 284 1.99 6.14 7.16
CA TYR A 284 1.03 5.72 8.17
C TYR A 284 0.69 6.93 9.04
N PRO A 285 -0.57 7.41 9.01
CA PRO A 285 -0.98 8.48 9.91
C PRO A 285 -0.92 7.95 11.34
N ASP A 286 -0.84 8.85 12.32
CA ASP A 286 -0.83 8.44 13.72
C ASP A 286 -2.19 7.79 14.03
N LEU A 287 -2.15 6.48 14.27
CA LEU A 287 -3.33 5.68 14.59
C LEU A 287 -3.67 5.74 16.09
N ASN A 288 -2.97 6.58 16.88
CA ASN A 288 -3.19 6.71 18.32
C ASN A 288 -4.66 7.10 18.63
N ASP A 289 -5.27 6.22 19.45
CA ASP A 289 -6.54 6.28 20.18
C ASP A 289 -7.87 6.13 19.40
N GLU A 290 -8.22 4.88 19.06
CA GLU A 290 -9.58 4.35 19.34
C GLU A 290 -9.65 3.74 20.76
#